data_AF-A0A815VT47-F1
#
_entry.id   AF-A0A815VT47-F1
#
_cell.length_a   1.000
_cell.length_b   1.000
_cell.length_c   1.000
_cell.angle_alpha   90.00
_cell.angle_beta   90.00
_cell.angle_gamma   90.00
#
_symmetry.space_group_name_H-M   'P 1'
#
loop_
_entity.id
_entity.type
_entity.pdbx_description
1 polymer ?
#
loop_
_entity_poly.entity_id
_entity_poly.type
_entity_poly.pdbx_seq_one_letter_code
_entity_poly.pdbx_strand_id
1 'polypeptide(L)'
;QYPSVALLNWTTGEGTAKYWTTKLLIETVDIDNDEGVITQTSDVSGENIFSQAFVGKNGRRWVLIINKRYANVDVFLPGCTGGRMQIINEASGFGPATEVTLTLSRITLSPYAIAVVHMPHGNMT
;
A
#
# COMPACT_ATOMS: atom_id res chain seq x y z
N GLN A 1 -29.53 3.05 -6.34
CA GLN A 1 -28.21 2.38 -6.29
C GLN A 1 -27.20 3.41 -5.82
N TYR A 2 -26.45 3.16 -4.73
CA TYR A 2 -25.40 4.09 -4.29
C TYR A 2 -24.19 3.95 -5.21
N PRO A 3 -23.67 5.05 -5.80
CA PRO A 3 -22.51 5.02 -6.70
C PRO A 3 -21.23 4.41 -6.07
N SER A 4 -21.19 4.29 -4.74
CA SER A 4 -20.03 3.78 -3.97
C SER A 4 -19.81 2.27 -4.04
N VAL A 5 -20.74 1.49 -4.61
CA VAL A 5 -20.59 0.02 -4.73
C VAL A 5 -19.88 -0.37 -6.03
N ALA A 6 -20.04 0.43 -7.08
CA ALA A 6 -19.51 0.15 -8.40
C ALA A 6 -17.99 0.34 -8.43
N LEU A 7 -17.29 -0.59 -9.07
CA LEU A 7 -15.85 -0.47 -9.30
C LEU A 7 -15.54 0.64 -10.31
N LEU A 8 -16.49 0.98 -11.18
CA LEU A 8 -16.34 1.99 -12.21
C LEU A 8 -17.21 3.21 -11.91
N ASN A 9 -16.71 4.38 -12.30
CA ASN A 9 -17.50 5.60 -12.36
C ASN A 9 -18.61 5.40 -13.41
N TRP A 10 -19.86 5.53 -13.00
CA TRP A 10 -21.02 5.27 -13.86
C TRP A 10 -21.17 6.30 -15.00
N THR A 11 -20.58 7.48 -14.86
CA THR A 11 -20.65 8.55 -15.85
C THR A 11 -19.51 8.46 -16.87
N THR A 12 -18.28 8.18 -16.42
CA THR A 12 -17.08 8.21 -17.27
C THR A 12 -16.57 6.83 -17.68
N GLY A 13 -17.00 5.76 -16.99
CA GLY A 13 -16.47 4.41 -17.15
C GLY A 13 -15.09 4.19 -16.53
N GLU A 14 -14.48 5.20 -15.91
CA GLU A 14 -13.15 5.13 -15.32
C GLU A 14 -13.14 4.32 -14.01
N GLY A 15 -11.98 3.76 -13.66
CA GLY A 15 -11.81 3.02 -12.41
C GLY A 15 -11.93 3.93 -11.18
N THR A 16 -12.70 3.51 -10.18
CA THR A 16 -12.74 4.17 -8.87
C THR A 16 -11.50 3.81 -8.04
N ALA A 17 -11.26 4.53 -6.93
CA ALA A 17 -10.23 4.17 -5.96
C ALA A 17 -10.35 2.70 -5.49
N LYS A 18 -11.58 2.17 -5.37
CA LYS A 18 -11.83 0.76 -5.04
C LYS A 18 -11.32 -0.17 -6.14
N TYR A 19 -11.60 0.13 -7.41
CA TYR A 19 -11.07 -0.65 -8.54
C TYR A 19 -9.55 -0.68 -8.54
N TRP A 20 -8.92 0.50 -8.47
CA TRP A 20 -7.46 0.59 -8.52
C TRP A 20 -6.79 -0.06 -7.32
N THR A 21 -7.39 0.05 -6.13
CA THR A 21 -6.89 -0.64 -4.93
C THR A 21 -6.99 -2.16 -5.09
N THR A 22 -8.14 -2.67 -5.53
CA THR A 22 -8.32 -4.10 -5.76
C THR A 22 -7.36 -4.61 -6.84
N LYS A 23 -7.21 -3.88 -7.94
CA LYS A 23 -6.27 -4.21 -9.00
C LYS A 23 -4.82 -4.23 -8.49
N LEU A 24 -4.41 -3.18 -7.77
CA LEU A 24 -3.08 -3.11 -7.15
C LEU A 24 -2.81 -4.33 -6.27
N LEU A 25 -3.76 -4.74 -5.42
CA LEU A 25 -3.59 -5.90 -4.55
C LEU A 25 -3.51 -7.21 -5.34
N ILE A 26 -4.34 -7.39 -6.36
CA ILE A 26 -4.30 -8.57 -7.24
C ILE A 26 -2.96 -8.66 -7.99
N GLU A 27 -2.47 -7.53 -8.50
CA GLU A 27 -1.19 -7.47 -9.22
C GLU A 27 0.02 -7.58 -8.29
N THR A 28 -0.15 -7.24 -7.01
CA THR A 28 0.88 -7.37 -5.99
C THR A 28 0.99 -8.81 -5.51
N VAL A 29 -0.10 -9.40 -5.01
CA VAL A 29 -0.08 -10.65 -4.25
C VAL A 29 0.24 -11.84 -5.15
N ASP A 30 1.18 -12.67 -4.71
CA ASP A 30 1.35 -14.02 -5.26
C ASP A 30 0.64 -15.00 -4.32
N ILE A 31 -0.59 -15.38 -4.67
CA ILE A 31 -1.50 -16.11 -3.77
C ILE A 31 -0.97 -17.48 -3.34
N ASP A 32 -0.10 -18.08 -4.15
CA ASP A 32 0.45 -19.40 -3.89
C ASP A 32 1.73 -19.35 -3.06
N ASN A 33 2.37 -18.17 -2.95
CA ASN A 33 3.73 -18.06 -2.44
C ASN A 33 3.94 -16.96 -1.39
N ASP A 34 3.03 -15.99 -1.28
CA ASP A 34 3.11 -14.95 -0.26
C ASP A 34 2.47 -15.43 1.05
N GLU A 35 3.20 -15.28 2.14
CA GLU A 35 2.75 -15.56 3.50
C GLU A 35 2.71 -14.27 4.32
N GLY A 36 1.58 -14.01 4.97
CA GLY A 36 1.46 -12.91 5.93
C GLY A 36 2.28 -13.20 7.18
N VAL A 37 3.12 -12.25 7.59
CA VAL A 37 3.95 -12.37 8.79
C VAL A 37 3.46 -11.46 9.91
N ILE A 38 3.88 -11.76 11.14
CA ILE A 38 3.59 -10.90 12.29
C ILE A 38 4.14 -9.50 11.99
N THR A 39 3.23 -8.53 12.00
CA THR A 39 3.54 -7.13 11.73
C THR A 39 3.34 -6.33 13.00
N GLN A 40 4.41 -5.68 13.47
CA GLN A 40 4.36 -4.85 14.66
C GLN A 40 4.33 -3.38 14.26
N THR A 41 3.51 -2.61 14.98
CA THR A 41 3.36 -1.17 14.80
C THR A 41 3.37 -0.50 16.16
N SER A 42 3.90 0.73 16.22
CA SER A 42 3.79 1.59 17.41
C SER A 42 2.38 2.14 17.62
N ASP A 43 1.50 2.02 16.62
CA ASP A 43 0.06 2.30 16.73
C ASP A 43 -0.65 1.15 17.44
N VAL A 44 -0.48 1.06 18.76
CA VAL A 44 -0.94 -0.07 19.59
C VAL A 44 -2.45 -0.30 19.49
N SER A 45 -3.25 0.77 19.37
CA SER A 45 -4.70 0.64 19.19
C SER A 45 -5.09 0.22 17.76
N GLY A 46 -4.17 0.37 16.80
CA GLY A 46 -4.43 0.17 15.38
C GLY A 46 -5.49 1.13 14.84
N GLU A 47 -5.76 2.26 15.49
CA GLU A 47 -6.80 3.20 15.07
C GLU A 47 -6.32 4.15 13.97
N ASN A 48 -5.01 4.41 13.89
CA ASN A 48 -4.44 5.39 12.97
C ASN A 48 -4.03 4.75 11.65
N ILE A 49 -3.43 3.56 11.70
CA ILE A 49 -2.98 2.83 10.52
C ILE A 49 -3.36 1.36 10.58
N PHE A 50 -3.51 0.75 9.42
CA PHE A 50 -3.46 -0.70 9.27
C PHE A 50 -2.16 -1.05 8.56
N SER A 51 -1.49 -2.11 9.00
CA SER A 51 -0.26 -2.59 8.39
C SER A 51 -0.21 -4.11 8.40
N GLN A 52 0.16 -4.70 7.26
CA GLN A 52 0.40 -6.13 7.13
C GLN A 52 1.60 -6.35 6.21
N ALA A 53 2.61 -7.04 6.72
CA ALA A 53 3.80 -7.45 5.98
C ALA A 53 3.64 -8.88 5.44
N PHE A 54 4.30 -9.11 4.31
CA PHE A 54 4.30 -10.38 3.59
C PHE A 54 5.71 -10.74 3.16
N VAL A 55 6.00 -12.03 3.18
CA VAL A 55 7.22 -12.62 2.63
C VAL A 55 6.83 -13.64 1.56
N GLY A 56 7.61 -13.71 0.49
CA GLY A 56 7.41 -14.67 -0.59
C GLY A 56 8.71 -15.34 -1.00
N LYS A 57 8.64 -16.15 -2.05
CA LYS A 57 9.82 -16.84 -2.62
C LYS A 57 10.91 -15.85 -3.06
N ASN A 58 12.15 -16.36 -3.13
CA ASN A 58 13.31 -15.62 -3.63
C ASN A 58 13.60 -14.31 -2.87
N GLY A 59 13.27 -14.23 -1.59
CA GLY A 59 13.52 -13.05 -0.77
C GLY A 59 12.58 -11.88 -1.05
N ARG A 60 11.48 -12.13 -1.77
CA ARG A 60 10.41 -11.16 -1.99
C ARG A 60 9.80 -10.75 -0.65
N ARG A 61 9.70 -9.45 -0.41
CA ARG A 61 9.13 -8.88 0.82
C ARG A 61 8.37 -7.62 0.48
N TRP A 62 7.17 -7.46 1.02
CA TRP A 62 6.38 -6.26 0.83
C TRP A 62 5.45 -6.01 2.00
N VAL A 63 4.98 -4.77 2.13
CA VAL A 63 4.13 -4.32 3.24
C VAL A 63 2.96 -3.52 2.69
N LEU A 64 1.74 -3.90 3.07
CA LEU A 64 0.54 -3.10 2.89
C LEU A 64 0.40 -2.14 4.07
N ILE A 65 0.24 -0.86 3.81
CA ILE A 65 0.02 0.18 4.83
C ILE A 65 -1.17 1.03 4.42
N ILE A 66 -2.13 1.22 5.32
CA ILE A 66 -3.33 2.02 5.08
C ILE A 66 -3.41 3.09 6.16
N ASN A 67 -3.48 4.34 5.75
CA ASN A 67 -3.80 5.45 6.64
C ASN A 67 -5.33 5.51 6.86
N LYS A 68 -5.79 5.43 8.11
CA LYS A 68 -7.23 5.52 8.45
C LYS A 68 -7.67 6.94 8.82
N ARG A 69 -6.72 7.87 8.86
CA ARG A 69 -6.93 9.25 9.33
C ARG A 69 -7.26 10.18 8.18
N TYR A 70 -8.10 11.17 8.48
CA TYR A 70 -8.21 12.38 7.67
C TYR A 70 -7.06 13.37 7.98
N ALA A 71 -5.82 12.86 7.99
CA ALA A 71 -4.62 13.63 8.28
C ALA A 71 -3.39 12.89 7.72
N ASN A 72 -2.29 13.61 7.49
CA ASN A 72 -1.02 12.98 7.15
C ASN A 72 -0.53 12.10 8.31
N VAL A 73 0.01 10.93 7.99
CA VAL A 73 0.67 10.04 8.94
C VAL A 73 2.07 9.73 8.46
N ASP A 74 3.06 10.01 9.30
CA ASP A 74 4.43 9.58 9.08
C ASP A 74 4.61 8.14 9.57
N VAL A 75 5.11 7.29 8.70
CA VAL A 75 5.46 5.91 8.99
C VAL A 75 6.96 5.73 8.86
N PHE A 76 7.58 5.27 9.93
CA PHE A 76 8.97 4.82 9.90
C PHE A 76 8.99 3.31 9.59
N LEU A 77 9.51 2.94 8.43
CA LEU A 77 9.62 1.57 7.96
C LEU A 77 11.10 1.23 7.72
N PRO A 78 11.77 0.57 8.68
CA PRO A 78 13.18 0.21 8.54
C PRO A 78 13.45 -0.67 7.32
N GLY A 79 14.58 -0.42 6.64
CA GLY A 79 15.04 -1.27 5.54
C GLY A 79 14.29 -1.12 4.22
N CYS A 80 13.36 -0.16 4.10
CA CYS A 80 12.63 0.09 2.84
C CYS A 80 13.41 0.96 1.84
N THR A 81 14.53 1.56 2.23
CA THR A 81 15.35 2.41 1.36
C THR A 81 15.92 1.61 0.18
N GLY A 82 15.76 2.13 -1.04
CA GLY A 82 16.02 1.41 -2.29
C GLY A 82 14.86 0.54 -2.76
N GLY A 83 13.79 0.44 -1.96
CA GLY A 83 12.53 -0.20 -2.33
C GLY A 83 11.64 0.70 -3.19
N ARG A 84 10.47 0.18 -3.54
CA ARG A 84 9.45 0.88 -4.34
C ARG A 84 8.14 0.93 -3.57
N MET A 85 7.47 2.06 -3.62
CA MET A 85 6.14 2.25 -3.04
C MET A 85 5.15 2.56 -4.16
N GLN A 86 4.05 1.83 -4.20
CA GLN A 86 2.88 2.15 -5.01
C GLN A 86 1.81 2.72 -4.08
N ILE A 87 1.30 3.92 -4.38
CA ILE A 87 0.37 4.63 -3.52
C ILE A 87 -0.90 5.03 -4.28
N ILE A 88 -2.06 4.80 -3.66
CA ILE A 88 -3.36 5.32 -4.06
C ILE A 88 -3.81 6.28 -2.98
N ASN A 89 -4.15 7.50 -3.38
CA ASN A 89 -4.65 8.56 -2.51
C ASN A 89 -5.58 9.50 -3.29
N GLU A 90 -6.05 10.56 -2.64
CA GLU A 90 -6.93 11.56 -3.27
C GLU A 90 -6.32 12.17 -4.54
N ALA A 91 -5.01 12.41 -4.55
CA ALA A 91 -4.31 12.95 -5.73
C ALA A 91 -4.29 11.97 -6.92
N SER A 92 -4.50 10.67 -6.69
CA SER A 92 -4.63 9.68 -7.75
C SER A 92 -5.97 9.82 -8.50
N GLY A 93 -6.99 10.44 -7.90
CA GLY A 93 -8.31 10.61 -8.51
C GLY A 93 -8.93 9.29 -8.98
N PHE A 94 -9.28 9.20 -10.27
CA PHE A 94 -9.74 7.98 -10.94
C PHE A 94 -8.61 7.23 -11.68
N GLY A 95 -7.35 7.58 -11.40
CA GLY A 95 -6.16 7.00 -12.01
C GLY A 95 -5.54 5.86 -11.20
N PRO A 96 -4.55 5.15 -11.78
CA PRO A 96 -3.83 4.07 -11.13
C PRO A 96 -2.96 4.56 -9.96
N ALA A 97 -2.41 3.60 -9.21
CA ALA A 97 -1.41 3.87 -8.19
C ALA A 97 -0.19 4.61 -8.78
N THR A 98 0.31 5.60 -8.05
CA THR A 98 1.58 6.26 -8.38
C THR A 98 2.74 5.45 -7.78
N GLU A 99 3.82 5.24 -8.54
CA GLU A 99 5.03 4.57 -8.06
C GLU A 99 6.11 5.58 -7.66
N VAL A 100 6.77 5.34 -6.52
CA VAL A 100 7.86 6.16 -5.98
C VAL A 100 8.99 5.26 -5.46
N THR A 101 10.23 5.58 -5.81
CA THR A 101 11.41 4.95 -5.19
C THR A 101 11.66 5.55 -3.81
N LEU A 102 11.80 4.69 -2.80
CA LEU A 102 12.02 5.13 -1.43
C LEU A 102 13.50 5.43 -1.19
N THR A 103 13.83 6.68 -0.92
CA THR A 103 15.21 7.14 -0.61
C THR A 103 15.48 7.23 0.89
N LEU A 104 14.43 7.19 1.72
CA LEU A 104 14.48 7.29 3.16
C LEU A 104 13.64 6.17 3.78
N SER A 105 13.91 5.84 5.04
CA SER A 105 13.09 4.90 5.83
C SER A 105 11.82 5.53 6.41
N ARG A 106 11.56 6.81 6.08
CA ARG A 106 10.37 7.54 6.52
C ARG A 106 9.46 7.81 5.31
N ILE A 107 8.20 7.44 5.45
CA ILE A 107 7.17 7.56 4.41
C ILE A 107 6.06 8.44 4.99
N THR A 108 5.67 9.49 4.27
CA THR A 108 4.50 10.29 4.65
C THR A 108 3.31 9.83 3.83
N LEU A 109 2.29 9.31 4.50
CA LEU A 109 1.03 8.91 3.90
C LEU A 109 0.03 10.05 4.01
N SER A 110 -0.48 10.53 2.87
CA SER A 110 -1.57 11.50 2.83
C SER A 110 -2.86 10.92 3.44
N PRO A 111 -3.90 11.74 3.74
CA PRO A 111 -5.15 11.25 4.28
C PRO A 111 -5.72 10.09 3.47
N TYR A 112 -6.18 9.04 4.16
CA TYR A 112 -6.78 7.85 3.55
C TYR A 112 -5.93 7.11 2.49
N ALA A 113 -4.62 7.37 2.44
CA ALA A 113 -3.74 6.71 1.48
C ALA A 113 -3.60 5.21 1.75
N ILE A 114 -3.53 4.46 0.66
CA ILE A 114 -3.20 3.04 0.63
C ILE A 114 -1.85 2.91 -0.07
N ALA A 115 -0.88 2.30 0.61
CA ALA A 115 0.46 2.10 0.09
C ALA A 115 0.83 0.63 0.11
N VAL A 116 1.38 0.15 -1.00
CA VAL A 116 2.10 -1.12 -1.10
C VAL A 116 3.58 -0.80 -1.20
N VAL A 117 4.38 -1.25 -0.25
CA VAL A 117 5.83 -1.03 -0.22
C VAL A 117 6.54 -2.34 -0.51
N HIS A 118 7.22 -2.42 -1.65
CA HIS A 118 8.16 -3.49 -1.98
C HIS A 118 9.52 -3.18 -1.36
N MET A 119 9.98 -4.06 -0.49
CA MET A 119 11.28 -3.93 0.15
C MET A 119 12.38 -4.21 -0.89
N PRO A 120 13.57 -3.58 -0.77
CA PRO A 120 14.72 -3.97 -1.57
C PRO A 120 15.06 -5.45 -1.33
N HIS A 121 15.56 -6.11 -2.37
CA HIS A 121 16.18 -7.42 -2.20
C HIS A 121 17.41 -7.24 -1.29
N GLY A 122 17.45 -7.97 -0.18
CA GLY A 122 18.61 -7.95 0.69
C GLY A 122 19.78 -8.62 -0.01
N ASN A 123 20.93 -7.96 -0.10
CA ASN A 123 22.18 -8.70 -0.23
C ASN A 123 22.36 -9.46 1.07
N MET A 124 22.33 -10.79 1.01
CA MET A 124 22.76 -11.63 2.13
C MET A 124 24.27 -11.43 2.28
N THR A 125 24.68 -10.54 3.18
CA THR A 125 26.05 -10.43 3.70
C THR A 125 26.05 -10.80 5.16
#